data_AF-A0A2V8L451-F1
#
_entry.id   AF-A0A2V8L451-F1
#
_cell.length_a   1.000
_cell.length_b   1.000
_cell.length_c   1.000
_cell.angle_alpha   90.00
_cell.angle_beta   90.00
_cell.angle_gamma   90.00
#
_symmetry.space_group_name_H-M   'P 1'
#
loop_
_entity.id
_entity.type
_entity.pdbx_description
1 polymer ?
#
loop_
_entity_poly.entity_id
_entity_poly.type
_entity_poly.pdbx_seq_one_letter_code
_entity_poly.pdbx_strand_id
1 'polypeptide(L)'
;MNIFLNANHELRSGWKFAAYVVLFLIIWVAAGIGLTAIYVRSNLPENQLTLLVLNECALFIPAVGALLLAVRFTDGRPLKTFGVGFLPHWRRDLAMGLALAAGMLAVLVTGCYAFGFVKISWTAGQVPVSTLATTLGVLLVAAANEELMFRSFPLRVLMDGVGMWPAVLVMSSIFGLVHLNNPNASLLGTTNTILAGILLSLAYVRTGSLWFLM
;
A
#
# COMPACT_ATOMS: atom_id res chain seq x y z
N MET A 1 2.17 -19.01 30.99
CA MET A 1 2.29 -17.89 30.00
C MET A 1 0.91 -17.55 29.49
N ASN A 2 0.47 -16.30 29.63
CA ASN A 2 -0.80 -15.84 29.04
C ASN A 2 -0.66 -15.83 27.50
N ILE A 3 -1.64 -16.40 26.79
CA ILE A 3 -1.65 -16.48 25.32
C ILE A 3 -1.83 -15.09 24.71
N PHE A 4 -2.53 -14.18 25.40
CA PHE A 4 -2.88 -12.86 24.89
C PHE A 4 -1.83 -11.79 25.20
N LEU A 5 -1.25 -11.86 26.40
CA LEU A 5 -0.35 -10.83 26.90
C LEU A 5 1.12 -11.24 26.84
N ASN A 6 2.00 -10.26 26.62
CA ASN A 6 3.44 -10.39 26.77
C ASN A 6 3.86 -10.22 28.25
N ALA A 7 5.17 -10.26 28.53
CA ALA A 7 5.71 -10.09 29.89
C ALA A 7 5.42 -8.70 30.50
N ASN A 8 5.11 -7.70 29.67
CA ASN A 8 4.80 -6.33 30.06
C ASN A 8 3.29 -6.06 30.19
N HIS A 9 2.45 -7.11 30.19
CA HIS A 9 0.99 -7.01 30.18
C HIS A 9 0.39 -6.30 28.95
N GLU A 10 1.13 -6.23 27.84
CA GLU A 10 0.65 -5.70 26.57
C GLU A 10 0.18 -6.82 25.64
N LEU A 11 -0.72 -6.51 24.71
CA LEU A 11 -1.18 -7.46 23.71
C LEU A 11 -0.01 -7.94 22.84
N ARG A 12 0.13 -9.26 22.63
CA ARG A 12 1.18 -9.80 21.75
C ARG A 12 0.98 -9.37 20.30
N SER A 13 2.08 -9.26 19.56
CA SER A 13 2.10 -8.83 18.16
C SER A 13 1.16 -9.61 17.23
N GLY A 14 1.07 -10.93 17.40
CA GLY A 14 0.13 -11.74 16.59
C GLY A 14 -1.32 -11.32 16.78
N TRP A 15 -1.73 -11.00 18.01
CA TRP A 15 -3.08 -10.54 18.30
C TRP A 15 -3.31 -9.09 17.87
N LYS A 16 -2.30 -8.21 17.97
CA LYS A 16 -2.36 -6.86 17.40
C LYS A 16 -2.57 -6.90 15.88
N PHE A 17 -1.82 -7.75 15.18
CA PHE A 17 -1.97 -7.97 13.74
C PHE A 17 -3.34 -8.55 13.39
N ALA A 18 -3.81 -9.57 14.11
CA ALA A 18 -5.13 -10.16 13.89
C ALA A 18 -6.26 -9.14 14.12
N ALA A 19 -6.16 -8.32 15.16
CA ALA A 19 -7.12 -7.25 15.43
C ALA A 19 -7.14 -6.22 14.29
N TYR A 20 -5.97 -5.82 13.78
CA TYR A 20 -5.88 -4.95 12.61
C TYR A 20 -6.59 -5.55 11.39
N VAL A 21 -6.34 -6.83 11.07
CA VAL A 21 -6.98 -7.51 9.93
C VAL A 21 -8.49 -7.56 10.09
N VAL A 22 -8.99 -7.90 11.28
CA VAL A 22 -10.43 -7.94 11.55
C VAL A 22 -11.06 -6.55 11.41
N LEU A 23 -10.45 -5.52 11.99
CA LEU A 23 -10.91 -4.14 11.85
C LEU A 23 -10.92 -3.70 10.39
N PHE A 24 -9.86 -4.00 9.64
CA PHE A 24 -9.77 -3.69 8.22
C PHE A 24 -10.91 -4.33 7.44
N LEU A 25 -11.17 -5.64 7.62
CA LEU A 25 -12.23 -6.35 6.90
C LEU A 25 -13.62 -5.81 7.23
N ILE A 26 -13.91 -5.53 8.51
CA ILE A 26 -15.20 -4.96 8.93
C ILE A 26 -15.42 -3.60 8.27
N ILE A 27 -14.42 -2.71 8.33
CA ILE A 27 -14.52 -1.36 7.78
C ILE A 27 -14.58 -1.41 6.26
N TRP A 28 -13.84 -2.33 5.62
CA TRP A 28 -13.84 -2.49 4.16
C TRP A 28 -15.21 -2.91 3.64
N VAL A 29 -15.84 -3.91 4.28
CA VAL A 29 -17.20 -4.34 3.93
C VAL A 29 -18.20 -3.20 4.17
N ALA A 30 -18.14 -2.52 5.31
CA ALA A 30 -19.03 -1.41 5.62
C ALA A 30 -18.87 -0.24 4.64
N ALA A 31 -17.62 0.12 4.30
CA ALA A 31 -17.30 1.16 3.31
C ALA A 31 -17.80 0.77 1.92
N GLY A 32 -17.61 -0.48 1.49
CA GLY A 32 -18.11 -1.00 0.22
C GLY A 32 -19.64 -0.92 0.11
N ILE A 33 -20.37 -1.32 1.15
CA ILE A 33 -21.84 -1.21 1.20
C ILE A 33 -22.27 0.26 1.16
N GLY A 34 -21.66 1.12 1.98
CA GLY A 34 -21.99 2.54 2.05
C GLY A 34 -21.74 3.26 0.73
N LEU A 35 -20.58 3.04 0.11
CA LEU A 35 -20.22 3.62 -1.19
C LEU A 35 -21.13 3.10 -2.31
N THR A 36 -21.50 1.82 -2.31
CA THR A 36 -22.45 1.28 -3.28
C THR A 36 -23.83 1.93 -3.13
N ALA A 37 -24.32 2.09 -1.91
CA ALA A 37 -25.60 2.75 -1.64
C ALA A 37 -25.61 4.23 -2.07
N ILE A 38 -24.48 4.93 -1.90
CA ILE A 38 -24.29 6.30 -2.40
C ILE A 38 -24.27 6.31 -3.93
N TYR A 39 -23.49 5.43 -4.54
CA TYR A 39 -23.31 5.38 -6.00
C TYR A 39 -24.64 5.15 -6.72
N VAL A 40 -25.43 4.16 -6.30
CA VAL A 40 -26.74 3.83 -6.91
C VAL A 40 -27.75 4.97 -6.79
N ARG A 41 -27.58 5.87 -5.82
CA ARG A 41 -28.44 7.06 -5.62
C ARG A 41 -27.86 8.34 -6.24
N SER A 42 -26.67 8.26 -6.81
CA SER A 42 -25.97 9.40 -7.38
C SER A 42 -26.20 9.49 -8.88
N ASN A 43 -25.91 10.65 -9.46
CA ASN A 43 -25.84 10.84 -10.91
C ASN A 43 -24.40 10.74 -11.42
N LEU A 44 -23.55 9.97 -10.74
CA LEU A 44 -22.15 9.79 -11.16
C LEU A 44 -22.10 9.02 -12.49
N PRO A 45 -21.19 9.39 -13.40
CA PRO A 45 -21.10 8.73 -14.69
C PRO A 45 -20.57 7.30 -14.54
N GLU A 46 -21.19 6.35 -15.23
CA GLU A 46 -20.77 4.94 -15.27
C GLU A 46 -19.56 4.78 -16.20
N ASN A 47 -18.37 5.12 -15.71
CA ASN A 47 -17.13 4.98 -16.46
C ASN A 47 -16.00 4.42 -15.59
N GLN A 48 -14.91 3.99 -16.23
CA GLN A 48 -13.77 3.37 -15.55
C GLN A 48 -13.13 4.29 -14.49
N LEU A 49 -13.09 5.60 -14.73
CA LEU A 49 -12.49 6.55 -13.79
C LEU A 49 -13.33 6.66 -12.51
N THR A 50 -14.66 6.73 -12.63
CA THR A 50 -15.57 6.71 -11.48
C THR A 50 -15.41 5.42 -10.67
N LEU A 51 -15.36 4.26 -11.34
CA LEU A 51 -15.17 2.98 -10.66
C LEU A 51 -13.81 2.89 -9.96
N LEU A 52 -12.75 3.41 -10.59
CA LEU A 52 -11.42 3.45 -9.99
C LEU A 52 -11.42 4.32 -8.73
N VAL A 53 -12.00 5.53 -8.79
CA VAL A 53 -12.13 6.42 -7.61
C VAL A 53 -12.91 5.75 -6.48
N LEU A 54 -14.03 5.10 -6.79
CA LEU A 54 -14.84 4.40 -5.79
C LEU A 54 -14.09 3.22 -5.15
N ASN A 55 -13.32 2.47 -5.95
CA ASN A 55 -12.49 1.38 -5.44
C ASN A 55 -11.41 1.89 -4.49
N GLU A 56 -10.69 2.95 -4.87
CA GLU A 56 -9.66 3.53 -4.00
C GLU A 56 -10.22 4.16 -2.74
N CYS A 57 -11.40 4.77 -2.80
CA CYS A 57 -12.11 5.22 -1.60
C CYS A 57 -12.48 4.03 -0.70
N ALA A 58 -12.96 2.93 -1.27
CA ALA A 58 -13.32 1.73 -0.53
C ALA A 58 -12.12 1.08 0.16
N LEU A 59 -10.90 1.25 -0.36
CA LEU A 59 -9.65 0.78 0.24
C LEU A 59 -9.02 1.79 1.22
N PHE A 60 -9.13 3.08 0.94
CA PHE A 60 -8.54 4.13 1.77
C PHE A 60 -9.23 4.26 3.13
N ILE A 61 -10.57 4.18 3.15
CA ILE A 61 -11.36 4.23 4.39
C ILE A 61 -10.90 3.16 5.40
N PRO A 62 -10.83 1.85 5.06
CA PRO A 62 -10.34 0.83 5.97
C PRO A 62 -8.83 0.91 6.22
N ALA A 63 -8.00 1.31 5.25
CA ALA A 63 -6.55 1.44 5.47
C ALA A 63 -6.26 2.47 6.58
N VAL A 64 -6.90 3.64 6.53
CA VAL A 64 -6.75 4.67 7.57
C VAL A 64 -7.52 4.29 8.83
N GLY A 65 -8.77 3.86 8.71
CA GLY A 65 -9.63 3.54 9.84
C GLY A 65 -9.06 2.41 10.71
N ALA A 66 -8.64 1.30 10.11
CA ALA A 66 -8.06 0.18 10.82
C ALA A 66 -6.72 0.56 11.46
N LEU A 67 -5.88 1.34 10.78
CA LEU A 67 -4.65 1.86 11.35
C LEU A 67 -4.94 2.69 12.62
N LEU A 68 -5.81 3.69 12.53
CA LEU A 68 -6.11 4.59 13.64
C LEU A 68 -6.71 3.84 14.83
N LEU A 69 -7.65 2.92 14.57
CA LEU A 69 -8.29 2.11 15.63
C LEU A 69 -7.31 1.11 16.24
N ALA A 70 -6.51 0.41 15.43
CA ALA A 70 -5.51 -0.53 15.93
C ALA A 70 -4.45 0.20 16.79
N VAL A 71 -3.99 1.36 16.34
CA VAL A 71 -3.07 2.20 17.14
C VAL A 71 -3.74 2.65 18.43
N ARG A 72 -4.99 3.12 18.38
CA ARG A 72 -5.70 3.62 19.57
C ARG A 72 -5.97 2.55 20.62
N PHE A 73 -6.37 1.35 20.19
CA PHE A 73 -6.91 0.32 21.08
C PHE A 73 -5.97 -0.84 21.37
N THR A 74 -4.96 -1.09 20.53
CA THR A 74 -4.11 -2.28 20.66
C THR A 74 -2.64 -1.96 20.97
N ASP A 75 -2.10 -0.85 20.47
CA ASP A 75 -0.65 -0.59 20.51
C ASP A 75 -0.26 0.69 21.27
N GLY A 76 -1.00 1.79 21.11
CA GLY A 76 -0.81 3.04 21.86
C GLY A 76 0.38 3.91 21.42
N ARG A 77 1.30 3.41 20.58
CA ARG A 77 2.44 4.21 20.08
C ARG A 77 1.98 5.28 19.09
N PRO A 78 2.68 6.42 18.98
CA PRO A 78 2.29 7.49 18.06
C PRO A 78 2.43 7.05 16.59
N LEU A 79 1.58 7.60 15.70
CA LEU A 79 1.52 7.24 14.27
C LEU A 79 2.87 7.32 13.53
N LYS A 80 3.74 8.23 13.94
CA LYS A 80 5.12 8.35 13.42
C LYS A 80 5.94 7.05 13.55
N THR A 81 5.61 6.18 14.51
CA THR A 81 6.26 4.87 14.70
C THR A 81 5.99 3.93 13.53
N PHE A 82 4.86 4.13 12.85
CA PHE A 82 4.42 3.36 11.70
C PHE A 82 4.79 4.05 10.38
N GLY A 83 5.63 5.08 10.41
CA GLY A 83 6.08 5.82 9.23
C GLY A 83 5.05 6.81 8.68
N VAL A 84 3.97 7.07 9.42
CA VAL A 84 2.86 7.93 9.01
C VAL A 84 3.05 9.36 9.52
N GLY A 85 2.83 10.33 8.63
CA GLY A 85 2.92 11.76 8.91
C GLY A 85 4.15 12.42 8.29
N PHE A 86 4.27 13.74 8.42
CA PHE A 86 5.39 14.51 7.87
C PHE A 86 6.62 14.42 8.79
N LEU A 87 7.34 13.29 8.70
CA LEU A 87 8.58 13.06 9.46
C LEU A 87 9.67 14.07 9.04
N PRO A 88 10.66 14.40 9.90
CA PRO A 88 11.66 15.43 9.60
C PRO A 88 12.39 15.30 8.24
N HIS A 89 12.49 14.08 7.69
CA HIS A 89 13.18 13.79 6.44
C HIS A 89 12.24 13.50 5.26
N TRP A 90 10.93 13.73 5.40
CA TRP A 90 9.91 13.31 4.42
C TRP A 90 10.19 13.78 2.99
N ARG A 91 10.66 15.03 2.80
CA ARG A 91 10.98 15.58 1.48
C ARG A 91 12.14 14.87 0.81
N ARG A 92 13.16 14.55 1.61
CA ARG A 92 14.35 13.84 1.14
C ARG A 92 13.98 12.40 0.81
N ASP A 93 13.21 11.75 1.68
CA ASP A 93 12.73 10.39 1.47
C ASP A 93 11.92 10.29 0.18
N LEU A 94 10.95 11.18 -0.02
CA LEU A 94 10.15 11.27 -1.23
C LEU A 94 11.01 11.51 -2.48
N ALA A 95 11.93 12.49 -2.43
CA ALA A 95 12.81 12.77 -3.56
C ALA A 95 13.71 11.58 -3.91
N MET A 96 14.23 10.87 -2.90
CA MET A 96 15.07 9.68 -3.10
C MET A 96 14.26 8.49 -3.63
N GLY A 97 13.05 8.28 -3.11
CA GLY A 97 12.11 7.25 -3.60
C GLY A 97 11.76 7.46 -5.07
N LEU A 98 11.33 8.67 -5.41
CA LEU A 98 11.03 9.05 -6.80
C LEU A 98 12.24 8.91 -7.72
N ALA A 99 13.44 9.34 -7.28
CA ALA A 99 14.65 9.20 -8.07
C ALA A 99 15.03 7.74 -8.32
N LEU A 100 14.92 6.89 -7.30
CA LEU A 100 15.18 5.45 -7.42
C LEU A 100 14.18 4.78 -8.36
N ALA A 101 12.88 5.04 -8.18
CA ALA A 101 11.82 4.51 -9.03
C ALA A 101 11.98 4.95 -10.49
N ALA A 102 12.26 6.23 -10.72
CA ALA A 102 12.53 6.76 -12.06
C ALA A 102 13.78 6.12 -12.68
N GLY A 103 14.84 5.90 -11.90
CA GLY A 103 16.05 5.20 -12.35
C GLY A 103 15.79 3.76 -12.75
N MET A 104 15.06 3.00 -11.92
CA MET A 104 14.67 1.62 -12.22
C MET A 104 13.83 1.54 -13.49
N LEU A 105 12.85 2.45 -13.65
CA LEU A 105 12.00 2.51 -14.84
C LEU A 105 12.80 2.91 -16.08
N ALA A 106 13.72 3.86 -15.96
CA ALA A 106 14.58 4.27 -17.06
C ALA A 106 15.46 3.11 -17.55
N VAL A 107 16.08 2.36 -16.64
CA VAL A 107 16.89 1.17 -16.98
C VAL A 107 16.04 0.13 -17.70
N LEU A 108 14.84 -0.16 -17.19
CA LEU A 108 13.92 -1.13 -17.82
C LEU A 108 13.52 -0.70 -19.23
N VAL A 109 13.01 0.53 -19.39
CA VAL A 109 12.49 1.02 -20.68
C VAL A 109 13.61 1.17 -21.71
N THR A 110 14.76 1.71 -21.33
CA THR A 110 15.91 1.87 -22.24
C THR A 110 16.50 0.53 -22.66
N GLY A 111 16.59 -0.45 -21.74
CA GLY A 111 16.99 -1.81 -22.04
C GLY A 111 16.05 -2.45 -23.07
N CYS A 112 14.74 -2.44 -22.80
CA CYS A 112 13.74 -2.98 -23.73
C CYS A 112 13.80 -2.31 -25.11
N TYR A 113 14.03 -1.00 -25.15
CA TYR A 113 14.16 -0.25 -26.41
C TYR A 113 15.43 -0.66 -27.17
N ALA A 114 16.57 -0.76 -26.48
CA ALA A 114 17.86 -1.13 -27.08
C ALA A 114 17.85 -2.54 -27.70
N PHE A 115 17.12 -3.48 -27.10
CA PHE A 115 16.94 -4.84 -27.65
C PHE A 115 15.80 -4.94 -28.68
N GLY A 116 15.12 -3.84 -29.00
CA GLY A 116 14.04 -3.82 -29.98
C GLY A 116 12.73 -4.46 -29.52
N PHE A 117 12.56 -4.70 -28.20
CA PHE A 117 11.33 -5.26 -27.63
C PHE A 117 10.18 -4.25 -27.55
N VAL A 118 10.48 -2.96 -27.51
CA VAL A 118 9.47 -1.89 -27.44
C VAL A 118 9.76 -0.76 -28.41
N LYS A 119 8.70 -0.09 -28.86
CA LYS A 119 8.78 1.17 -29.63
C LYS A 119 8.18 2.29 -28.78
N ILE A 120 8.86 3.42 -28.71
CA ILE A 120 8.37 4.62 -28.01
C ILE A 120 7.73 5.54 -29.03
N SER A 121 6.49 5.94 -28.77
CA SER A 121 5.73 6.90 -29.58
C SER A 121 5.26 8.06 -28.72
N TRP A 122 5.31 9.27 -29.25
CA TRP A 122 4.77 10.45 -28.57
C TRP A 122 3.25 10.49 -28.66
N THR A 123 2.58 10.56 -27.51
CA THR A 123 1.12 10.53 -27.39
C THR A 123 0.55 11.71 -26.61
N ALA A 124 1.35 12.76 -26.35
CA ALA A 124 0.87 13.89 -25.58
C ALA A 124 -0.31 14.58 -26.29
N GLY A 125 -1.32 14.97 -25.52
CA GLY A 125 -2.55 15.59 -26.02
C GLY A 125 -3.64 14.61 -26.45
N GLN A 126 -3.39 13.29 -26.46
CA GLN A 126 -4.42 12.29 -26.79
C GLN A 126 -5.48 12.11 -25.68
N VAL A 127 -5.18 12.53 -24.45
CA VAL A 127 -6.05 12.39 -23.28
C VAL A 127 -6.25 13.76 -22.63
N PRO A 128 -7.48 14.10 -22.16
CA PRO A 128 -7.71 15.35 -21.43
C PRO A 128 -6.83 15.48 -20.19
N VAL A 129 -6.32 16.70 -19.95
CA VAL A 129 -5.50 17.01 -18.77
C VAL A 129 -6.23 16.69 -17.46
N SER A 130 -7.55 16.87 -17.43
CA SER A 130 -8.41 16.53 -16.28
C SER A 130 -8.43 15.03 -15.97
N THR A 131 -8.46 14.18 -17.00
CA THR A 131 -8.37 12.72 -16.84
C THR A 131 -7.00 12.34 -16.30
N LEU A 132 -5.92 12.91 -16.87
CA LEU A 132 -4.55 12.64 -16.39
C LEU A 132 -4.37 13.07 -14.93
N ALA A 133 -4.83 14.27 -14.57
CA ALA A 133 -4.75 14.78 -13.20
C ALA A 133 -5.55 13.92 -12.21
N THR A 134 -6.76 13.50 -12.58
CA THR A 134 -7.58 12.62 -11.74
C THR A 134 -6.91 11.25 -11.58
N THR A 135 -6.46 10.63 -12.67
CA THR A 135 -5.76 9.33 -12.62
C THR A 135 -4.51 9.40 -11.74
N LEU A 136 -3.69 10.46 -11.88
CA LEU A 136 -2.52 10.65 -11.03
C LEU A 136 -2.91 10.76 -9.56
N GLY A 137 -3.91 11.58 -9.22
CA GLY A 137 -4.39 11.72 -7.85
C GLY A 137 -4.89 10.40 -7.25
N VAL A 138 -5.62 9.61 -8.05
CA VAL A 138 -6.13 8.29 -7.64
C VAL A 138 -5.00 7.28 -7.45
N LEU A 139 -3.99 7.26 -8.34
CA LEU A 139 -2.82 6.40 -8.20
C LEU A 139 -1.96 6.75 -6.99
N LEU A 140 -1.87 8.04 -6.63
CA LEU A 140 -1.20 8.45 -5.39
C LEU A 140 -1.94 7.93 -4.14
N VAL A 141 -3.28 7.95 -4.17
CA VAL A 141 -4.09 7.35 -3.10
C VAL A 141 -3.94 5.83 -3.08
N ALA A 142 -3.90 5.18 -4.24
CA ALA A 142 -3.66 3.74 -4.34
C ALA A 142 -2.29 3.33 -3.76
N ALA A 143 -1.24 4.06 -4.12
CA ALA A 143 0.09 3.86 -3.54
C ALA A 143 0.05 4.06 -2.02
N ALA A 144 -0.62 5.11 -1.54
CA ALA A 144 -0.79 5.34 -0.10
C ALA A 144 -1.55 4.19 0.59
N ASN A 145 -2.59 3.65 -0.04
CA ASN A 145 -3.38 2.53 0.47
C ASN A 145 -2.51 1.30 0.68
N GLU A 146 -1.76 0.90 -0.34
CA GLU A 146 -0.86 -0.26 -0.26
C GLU A 146 0.15 -0.09 0.86
N GLU A 147 0.80 1.06 0.95
CA GLU A 147 1.84 1.26 1.97
C GLU A 147 1.28 1.35 3.40
N LEU A 148 0.09 1.93 3.58
CA LEU A 148 -0.63 1.87 4.85
C LEU A 148 -0.99 0.42 5.23
N MET A 149 -1.51 -0.35 4.27
CA MET A 149 -1.99 -1.71 4.51
C MET A 149 -0.89 -2.73 4.73
N PHE A 150 0.27 -2.56 4.09
CA PHE A 150 1.32 -3.56 4.13
C PHE A 150 2.50 -3.13 5.01
N ARG A 151 2.94 -1.86 4.96
CA ARG A 151 4.22 -1.44 5.55
C ARG A 151 4.06 -0.70 6.88
N SER A 152 2.93 -0.05 7.11
CA SER A 152 2.71 0.74 8.33
C SER A 152 2.54 -0.13 9.59
N PHE A 153 1.33 -0.28 10.11
CA PHE A 153 1.03 -1.09 11.29
C PHE A 153 1.39 -2.56 11.13
N PRO A 154 1.02 -3.25 10.02
CA PRO A 154 1.10 -4.71 9.98
C PRO A 154 2.52 -5.25 9.95
N LEU A 155 3.37 -4.72 9.06
CA LEU A 155 4.79 -5.09 9.03
C LEU A 155 5.49 -4.74 10.34
N ARG A 156 5.27 -3.53 10.88
CA ARG A 156 5.91 -3.08 12.12
C ARG A 156 5.59 -3.98 13.30
N VAL A 157 4.31 -4.31 13.48
CA VAL A 157 3.87 -5.16 14.59
C VAL A 157 4.38 -6.58 14.44
N LEU A 158 4.36 -7.14 13.22
CA LEU A 158 4.93 -8.47 12.98
C LEU A 158 6.44 -8.49 13.26
N MET A 159 7.18 -7.46 12.85
CA MET A 159 8.61 -7.35 13.17
C MET A 159 8.88 -7.35 14.68
N ASP A 160 8.06 -6.65 15.46
CA ASP A 160 8.18 -6.63 16.93
C ASP A 160 7.95 -8.03 17.56
N GLY A 161 7.24 -8.93 16.87
CA GLY A 161 6.89 -10.26 17.37
C GLY A 161 7.77 -11.40 16.89
N VAL A 162 8.08 -11.43 15.59
CA VAL A 162 8.81 -12.55 14.94
C VAL A 162 10.16 -12.13 14.35
N GLY A 163 10.55 -10.86 14.50
CA GLY A 163 11.77 -10.30 13.94
C GLY A 163 11.62 -9.84 12.50
N MET A 164 12.67 -9.17 12.00
CA MET A 164 12.66 -8.50 10.70
C MET A 164 12.40 -9.44 9.53
N TRP A 165 13.24 -10.47 9.35
CA TRP A 165 13.18 -11.31 8.15
C TRP A 165 11.88 -12.10 8.01
N PRO A 166 11.35 -12.78 9.05
CA PRO A 166 10.07 -13.48 8.92
C PRO A 166 8.92 -12.51 8.60
N ALA A 167 8.88 -11.34 9.23
CA ALA A 167 7.85 -10.33 8.97
C ALA A 167 7.91 -9.79 7.52
N VAL A 168 9.12 -9.47 7.03
CA VAL A 168 9.34 -9.01 5.64
C VAL A 168 8.88 -10.08 4.65
N LEU A 169 9.28 -11.34 4.84
CA LEU A 169 8.93 -12.42 3.92
C LEU A 169 7.42 -12.71 3.92
N VAL A 170 6.79 -12.74 5.10
CA VAL A 170 5.34 -12.95 5.22
C VAL A 170 4.57 -11.80 4.55
N MET A 171 4.86 -10.55 4.90
CA MET A 171 4.13 -9.42 4.33
C MET A 171 4.35 -9.26 2.82
N SER A 172 5.56 -9.54 2.33
CA SER A 172 5.85 -9.49 0.89
C SER A 172 5.15 -10.63 0.13
N SER A 173 5.03 -11.80 0.76
CA SER A 173 4.28 -12.93 0.18
C SER A 173 2.79 -12.60 0.12
N ILE A 174 2.19 -12.07 1.19
CA ILE A 174 0.78 -11.64 1.20
C ILE A 174 0.57 -10.56 0.14
N PHE A 175 1.47 -9.57 0.06
CA PHE A 175 1.43 -8.52 -0.96
C PHE A 175 1.40 -9.11 -2.38
N GLY A 176 2.30 -10.04 -2.72
CA GLY A 176 2.27 -10.69 -4.03
C GLY A 176 1.02 -11.54 -4.28
N LEU A 177 0.54 -12.26 -3.26
CA LEU A 177 -0.62 -13.15 -3.39
C LEU A 177 -1.93 -12.38 -3.61
N VAL A 178 -2.12 -11.21 -2.99
CA VAL A 178 -3.34 -10.41 -3.24
C VAL A 178 -3.41 -9.90 -4.69
N HIS A 179 -2.27 -9.80 -5.37
CA HIS A 179 -2.18 -9.41 -6.78
C HIS A 179 -2.46 -10.56 -7.76
N LEU A 180 -2.70 -11.79 -7.28
CA LEU A 180 -3.14 -12.90 -8.14
C LEU A 180 -4.50 -12.65 -8.78
N ASN A 181 -5.30 -11.73 -8.22
CA ASN A 181 -6.57 -11.33 -8.80
C ASN A 181 -6.43 -10.33 -9.96
N ASN A 182 -5.21 -9.89 -10.27
CA ASN A 182 -4.97 -8.98 -11.39
C ASN A 182 -5.16 -9.69 -12.73
N PRO A 183 -5.69 -8.98 -13.75
CA PRO A 183 -5.71 -9.50 -15.11
C PRO A 183 -4.31 -9.93 -15.56
N ASN A 184 -4.21 -11.10 -16.20
CA ASN A 184 -2.95 -11.67 -16.70
C ASN A 184 -1.91 -12.00 -15.60
N ALA A 185 -2.33 -12.23 -14.35
CA ALA A 185 -1.44 -12.73 -13.32
C ALA A 185 -0.77 -14.04 -13.77
N SER A 186 0.56 -14.10 -13.61
CA SER A 186 1.39 -15.26 -13.95
C SER A 186 2.30 -15.60 -12.78
N LEU A 187 2.88 -16.80 -12.78
CA LEU A 187 3.85 -17.19 -11.76
C LEU A 187 5.06 -16.23 -11.72
N LEU A 188 5.54 -15.83 -12.91
CA LEU A 188 6.64 -14.87 -13.03
C LEU A 188 6.24 -13.49 -12.49
N GLY A 189 5.07 -12.98 -12.90
CA GLY A 189 4.55 -11.70 -12.42
C GLY A 189 4.36 -11.69 -10.90
N THR A 190 3.78 -12.75 -10.34
CA THR A 190 3.58 -12.89 -8.89
C THR A 190 4.90 -12.94 -8.14
N THR A 191 5.88 -13.71 -8.65
CA THR A 191 7.22 -13.79 -8.05
C THR A 191 7.89 -12.41 -8.08
N ASN A 192 7.78 -11.68 -9.19
CA ASN A 192 8.28 -10.31 -9.29
C ASN A 192 7.61 -9.37 -8.27
N THR A 193 6.28 -9.46 -8.09
CA THR A 193 5.55 -8.67 -7.10
C THR A 193 5.96 -9.00 -5.67
N ILE A 194 6.24 -10.27 -5.35
CA ILE A 194 6.80 -10.67 -4.03
C ILE A 194 8.18 -10.03 -3.83
N LEU A 195 9.06 -10.10 -4.83
CA LEU A 195 10.40 -9.49 -4.76
C LEU A 195 10.33 -7.96 -4.61
N ALA A 196 9.42 -7.30 -5.33
CA ALA A 196 9.13 -5.88 -5.14
C ALA A 196 8.63 -5.61 -3.72
N GLY A 197 7.77 -6.48 -3.18
CA GLY A 197 7.32 -6.42 -1.80
C GLY A 197 8.46 -6.47 -0.78
N ILE A 198 9.47 -7.31 -1.02
CA ILE A 198 10.67 -7.40 -0.18
C ILE A 198 11.46 -6.11 -0.28
N LEU A 199 11.71 -5.60 -1.49
CA LEU A 199 12.43 -4.34 -1.71
C LEU A 199 11.77 -3.18 -0.96
N LEU A 200 10.45 -3.01 -1.11
CA LEU A 200 9.68 -1.97 -0.44
C LEU A 200 9.71 -2.12 1.09
N SER A 201 9.61 -3.35 1.59
CA SER A 201 9.70 -3.63 3.02
C SER A 201 11.09 -3.30 3.59
N LEU A 202 12.16 -3.62 2.86
CA LEU A 202 13.53 -3.27 3.26
C LEU A 202 13.76 -1.75 3.24
N ALA A 203 13.24 -1.07 2.21
CA ALA A 203 13.26 0.39 2.14
C ALA A 203 12.54 1.01 3.34
N TYR A 204 11.34 0.53 3.67
CA TYR A 204 10.60 0.93 4.87
C TYR A 204 11.39 0.70 6.16
N VAL A 205 11.97 -0.50 6.35
CA VAL A 205 12.76 -0.82 7.54
C VAL A 205 13.96 0.11 7.67
N ARG A 206 14.56 0.51 6.54
CA ARG A 206 15.76 1.35 6.52
C ARG A 206 15.47 2.83 6.79
N THR A 207 14.33 3.34 6.33
CA THR A 207 13.96 4.77 6.43
C THR A 207 13.00 5.04 7.60
N GLY A 208 12.17 4.07 7.98
CA GLY A 208 11.07 4.24 8.92
C GLY A 208 9.98 5.19 8.42
N SER A 209 9.90 5.42 7.12
CA SER A 209 9.11 6.50 6.50
C SER A 209 8.37 5.98 5.28
N LEU A 210 7.05 6.18 5.25
CA LEU A 210 6.25 5.80 4.07
C LEU A 210 6.54 6.72 2.88
N TRP A 211 7.04 7.95 3.10
CA TRP A 211 7.34 8.90 2.04
C TRP A 211 8.40 8.41 1.05
N PHE A 212 9.29 7.52 1.46
CA PHE A 212 10.26 6.91 0.55
C PHE A 212 9.61 5.97 -0.47
N LEU A 213 8.43 5.46 -0.14
CA LEU A 213 7.70 4.44 -0.90
C LEU A 213 6.61 5.06 -1.80
N MET A 214 6.39 6.37 -1.67
CA MET A 214 5.48 7.18 -2.50
C MET A 214 6.21 7.74 -3.72
#